data_AF-A0A804REA4-F1
#
_entry.id   AF-A0A804REA4-F1
#
_cell.length_a   1.000
_cell.length_b   1.000
_cell.length_c   1.000
_cell.angle_alpha   90.00
_cell.angle_beta   90.00
_cell.angle_gamma   90.00
#
_symmetry.space_group_name_H-M   'P 1'
#
loop_
_entity.id
_entity.type
_entity.pdbx_description
1 polymer ?
#
loop_
_entity_poly.entity_id
_entity_poly.type
_entity_poly.pdbx_seq_one_letter_code
_entity_poly.pdbx_strand_id
1 'polypeptide(L)'
;MESHETSSKQIQRHGKARKERFLDFLRAAPSKDLWLQRFGVTVTAPHAFLRRVATVGYVPAAYARFFPLRAPAAFVRGVDWRALRARCKAWARRPTNAALLVWLAFVAAGVAFVFLLMTGALDSAVPDAARRRRWTEVANQVLNALFTVMCVYQHPRLCHHLALLLRWWRDDAAAAELRAVYCKNAAGTRRERLHVAVVLLLLHATCFAQYAYCALFWAFSSDTRPDWAVNFCMAFGLAAPVAAALYM
;
A
#
# COMPACT_ATOMS: atom_id res chain seq x y z
N MET A 1 -29.55 -7.55 49.02
CA MET A 1 -29.39 -8.08 47.64
C MET A 1 -28.51 -7.21 46.74
N GLU A 2 -28.21 -5.94 47.06
CA GLU A 2 -27.54 -5.00 46.15
C GLU A 2 -26.11 -5.36 45.70
N SER A 3 -25.34 -6.10 46.51
CA SER A 3 -23.91 -6.37 46.25
C SER A 3 -23.62 -7.12 44.94
N HIS A 4 -24.54 -7.96 44.47
CA HIS A 4 -24.40 -8.64 43.17
C HIS A 4 -24.78 -7.73 41.99
N GLU A 5 -25.72 -6.81 42.18
CA GLU A 5 -26.25 -5.97 41.11
C GLU A 5 -25.27 -4.85 40.73
N THR A 6 -24.58 -4.28 41.71
CA THR A 6 -23.51 -3.29 41.49
C THR A 6 -22.34 -3.90 40.72
N SER A 7 -21.89 -5.08 41.11
CA SER A 7 -20.83 -5.84 40.42
C SER A 7 -21.15 -6.10 38.94
N SER A 8 -22.35 -6.61 38.65
CA SER A 8 -22.81 -6.85 37.28
C SER A 8 -22.83 -5.57 36.42
N LYS A 9 -23.38 -4.47 36.96
CA LYS A 9 -23.41 -3.15 36.29
C LYS A 9 -21.98 -2.61 36.05
N GLN A 10 -21.05 -2.84 36.96
CA GLN A 10 -19.66 -2.41 36.83
C GLN A 10 -18.90 -3.21 35.76
N ILE A 11 -19.11 -4.53 35.69
CA ILE A 11 -18.54 -5.40 34.64
C ILE A 11 -19.08 -5.00 33.25
N GLN A 12 -20.38 -4.79 33.09
CA GLN A 12 -20.96 -4.31 31.83
C GLN A 12 -20.40 -2.95 31.40
N ARG A 13 -20.29 -1.98 32.33
CA ARG A 13 -19.68 -0.67 32.05
C ARG A 13 -18.22 -0.80 31.60
N HIS A 14 -17.42 -1.64 32.26
CA HIS A 14 -16.02 -1.84 31.88
C HIS A 14 -15.89 -2.55 30.53
N GLY A 15 -16.74 -3.54 30.23
CA GLY A 15 -16.80 -4.19 28.93
C GLY A 15 -17.15 -3.21 27.80
N LYS A 16 -18.17 -2.37 28.00
CA LYS A 16 -18.58 -1.32 27.06
C LYS A 16 -17.46 -0.31 26.83
N ALA A 17 -16.88 0.27 27.90
CA ALA A 17 -15.79 1.24 27.81
C ALA A 17 -14.45 0.66 27.30
N ARG A 18 -14.27 -0.66 27.28
CA ARG A 18 -13.16 -1.34 26.58
C ARG A 18 -13.47 -1.52 25.10
N LYS A 19 -14.70 -1.90 24.76
CA LYS A 19 -15.16 -2.04 23.37
C LYS A 19 -15.18 -0.70 22.64
N GLU A 20 -15.62 0.37 23.31
CA GLU A 20 -15.57 1.74 22.80
C GLU A 20 -14.12 2.18 22.56
N ARG A 21 -13.20 2.04 23.52
CA ARG A 21 -11.78 2.34 23.30
C ARG A 21 -11.10 1.49 22.21
N PHE A 22 -11.52 0.25 22.01
CA PHE A 22 -11.05 -0.58 20.89
C PHE A 22 -11.62 -0.10 19.54
N LEU A 23 -12.88 0.31 19.51
CA LEU A 23 -13.49 0.95 18.34
C LEU A 23 -12.85 2.32 18.07
N ASP A 24 -12.48 3.08 19.09
CA ASP A 24 -11.76 4.35 18.94
C ASP A 24 -10.33 4.16 18.44
N PHE A 25 -9.65 3.06 18.81
CA PHE A 25 -8.37 2.67 18.18
C PHE A 25 -8.54 2.36 16.68
N LEU A 26 -9.66 1.72 16.28
CA LEU A 26 -10.00 1.50 14.86
C LEU A 26 -10.50 2.77 14.16
N ARG A 27 -11.07 3.73 14.90
CA ARG A 27 -11.64 5.00 14.43
C ARG A 27 -10.65 6.17 14.49
N ALA A 28 -9.47 5.96 15.07
CA ALA A 28 -8.34 6.91 15.12
C ALA A 28 -7.74 7.08 13.72
N ALA A 29 -8.50 7.74 12.84
CA ALA A 29 -8.30 7.78 11.39
C ALA A 29 -6.88 8.22 11.02
N PRO A 30 -6.01 7.29 10.55
CA PRO A 30 -4.61 7.61 10.32
C PRO A 30 -4.46 8.32 8.97
N SER A 31 -4.54 9.67 9.00
CA SER A 31 -4.20 10.65 7.95
C SER A 31 -4.85 10.42 6.57
N LYS A 32 -5.44 11.47 5.98
CA LYS A 32 -6.09 11.43 4.65
C LYS A 32 -5.12 11.23 3.45
N ASP A 33 -3.89 10.78 3.70
CA ASP A 33 -2.80 10.62 2.74
C ASP A 33 -2.63 9.14 2.38
N LEU A 34 -2.93 8.83 1.11
CA LEU A 34 -3.24 7.48 0.64
C LEU A 34 -2.07 6.49 0.69
N TRP A 35 -2.43 5.23 0.86
CA TRP A 35 -1.59 4.05 0.79
C TRP A 35 -0.81 3.95 -0.54
N LEU A 36 -1.42 4.21 -1.70
CA LEU A 36 -0.75 4.11 -3.01
C LEU A 36 0.50 4.98 -3.17
N GLN A 37 0.46 6.24 -2.72
CA GLN A 37 1.56 7.19 -2.90
C GLN A 37 2.78 6.86 -2.01
N ARG A 38 2.74 5.73 -1.31
CA ARG A 38 3.53 5.40 -0.12
C ARG A 38 4.25 4.04 -0.23
N PHE A 39 3.92 3.26 -1.26
CA PHE A 39 4.50 1.95 -1.57
C PHE A 39 5.26 1.93 -2.92
N GLY A 40 5.80 3.08 -3.35
CA GLY A 40 6.75 3.13 -4.47
C GLY A 40 6.18 3.03 -5.88
N VAL A 41 4.87 2.76 -6.06
CA VAL A 41 4.20 2.82 -7.39
C VAL A 41 3.93 4.26 -7.82
N THR A 42 4.90 5.15 -7.61
CA THR A 42 5.03 6.40 -8.37
C THR A 42 5.61 6.08 -9.74
N VAL A 43 4.87 5.31 -10.54
CA VAL A 43 4.94 5.44 -12.01
C VAL A 43 4.22 6.74 -12.35
N THR A 44 4.77 7.88 -11.90
CA THR A 44 4.31 9.23 -12.23
C THR A 44 4.75 9.59 -13.65
N ALA A 45 4.17 8.82 -14.57
CA ALA A 45 3.99 9.09 -15.98
C ALA A 45 5.25 9.33 -16.83
N PRO A 46 6.03 8.27 -17.16
CA PRO A 46 6.82 8.29 -18.40
C PRO A 46 5.94 8.66 -19.60
N HIS A 47 4.68 8.17 -19.64
CA HIS A 47 3.77 8.42 -20.76
C HIS A 47 3.25 9.87 -20.85
N ALA A 48 3.14 10.63 -19.75
CA ALA A 48 2.74 12.04 -19.80
C ALA A 48 3.91 12.98 -20.10
N PHE A 49 5.13 12.59 -19.70
CA PHE A 49 6.37 13.22 -20.18
C PHE A 49 6.51 13.01 -21.70
N LEU A 50 6.41 11.77 -22.18
CA LEU A 50 6.48 11.44 -23.60
C LEU A 50 5.38 12.12 -24.43
N ARG A 51 4.12 12.22 -23.94
CA ARG A 51 3.06 12.96 -24.65
C ARG A 51 3.31 14.48 -24.75
N ARG A 52 4.14 15.07 -23.88
CA ARG A 52 4.55 16.49 -24.00
C ARG A 52 5.71 16.69 -24.96
N VAL A 53 6.59 15.70 -25.12
CA VAL A 53 7.63 15.70 -26.15
C VAL A 53 7.01 15.47 -27.54
N ALA A 54 6.05 14.54 -27.64
CA ALA A 54 5.38 14.21 -28.91
C ALA A 54 4.51 15.33 -29.51
N THR A 55 4.18 16.38 -28.74
CA THR A 55 3.49 17.58 -29.26
C THR A 55 4.43 18.67 -29.78
N VAL A 56 5.75 18.44 -29.84
CA VAL A 56 6.70 19.30 -30.55
C VAL A 56 6.65 18.98 -32.06
N GLY A 57 5.46 19.18 -32.65
CA GLY A 57 5.10 18.77 -34.01
C GLY A 57 4.54 19.93 -34.82
N TYR A 58 5.43 20.77 -35.32
CA TYR A 58 5.29 21.65 -36.51
C TYR A 58 3.88 22.25 -36.80
N VAL A 59 3.61 23.44 -36.27
CA VAL A 59 2.47 24.28 -36.71
C VAL A 59 3.00 25.37 -37.67
N PRO A 60 2.59 25.39 -38.96
CA PRO A 60 3.04 26.40 -39.92
C PRO A 60 2.64 27.83 -39.53
N ALA A 61 3.51 28.80 -39.80
CA ALA A 61 3.42 30.18 -39.29
C ALA A 61 2.28 31.06 -39.87
N ALA A 62 1.33 30.49 -40.63
CA ALA A 62 0.33 31.24 -41.38
C ALA A 62 -0.78 31.90 -40.53
N TYR A 63 -1.06 31.39 -39.33
CA TYR A 63 -2.21 31.81 -38.51
C TYR A 63 -1.90 32.86 -37.42
N ALA A 64 -0.66 33.34 -37.33
CA ALA A 64 -0.17 34.21 -36.25
C ALA A 64 -0.65 35.69 -36.30
N ARG A 65 -1.77 36.01 -36.97
CA ARG A 65 -2.26 37.39 -37.17
C ARG A 65 -3.56 37.77 -36.45
N PHE A 66 -4.27 36.83 -35.81
CA PHE A 66 -5.62 37.10 -35.26
C PHE A 66 -5.79 36.99 -33.74
N PHE A 67 -4.74 36.68 -32.97
CA PHE A 67 -4.80 36.67 -31.51
C PHE A 67 -3.57 37.32 -30.86
N PRO A 68 -3.74 38.37 -30.02
CA PRO A 68 -2.66 38.88 -29.19
C PRO A 68 -2.42 37.93 -28.00
N LEU A 69 -1.75 36.81 -28.27
CA LEU A 69 -1.35 35.84 -27.25
C LEU A 69 -0.31 36.45 -26.31
N ARG A 70 -0.79 36.99 -25.17
CA ARG A 70 0.03 37.37 -24.02
C ARG A 70 0.78 36.13 -23.53
N ALA A 71 2.04 35.99 -23.93
CA ALA A 71 2.84 34.80 -23.67
C ALA A 71 2.91 34.50 -22.16
N PRO A 72 2.63 33.26 -21.71
CA PRO A 72 2.74 32.88 -20.31
C PRO A 72 4.22 32.70 -19.93
N ALA A 73 4.89 33.81 -19.60
CA ALA A 73 6.27 33.86 -19.09
C ALA A 73 6.37 33.27 -17.67
N ALA A 74 6.12 31.96 -17.54
CA ALA A 74 5.90 31.30 -16.25
C ALA A 74 6.25 29.78 -16.23
N PHE A 75 7.32 29.34 -16.93
CA PHE A 75 7.76 27.94 -16.89
C PHE A 75 9.23 27.68 -16.55
N VAL A 76 9.83 28.52 -15.69
CA VAL A 76 11.03 28.17 -14.91
C VAL A 76 10.78 28.41 -13.42
N ARG A 77 9.88 27.61 -12.84
CA ARG A 77 9.71 27.57 -11.37
C ARG A 77 10.76 26.61 -10.81
N GLY A 78 11.86 27.16 -10.30
CA GLY A 78 12.89 26.40 -9.61
C GLY A 78 12.30 25.62 -8.43
N VAL A 79 12.73 24.36 -8.27
CA VAL A 79 12.27 23.51 -7.17
C VAL A 79 12.85 24.03 -5.85
N ASP A 80 12.00 24.47 -4.93
CA ASP A 80 12.44 24.83 -3.58
C ASP A 80 12.80 23.56 -2.79
N TRP A 81 14.08 23.21 -2.85
CA TRP A 81 14.68 22.11 -2.11
C TRP A 81 14.59 22.29 -0.59
N ARG A 82 14.46 23.51 -0.06
CA ARG A 82 14.28 23.75 1.38
C ARG A 82 12.86 23.40 1.80
N ALA A 83 11.85 23.89 1.08
CA ALA A 83 10.45 23.51 1.31
C ALA A 83 10.21 22.01 1.07
N LEU A 84 10.84 21.40 0.06
CA LEU A 84 10.75 19.95 -0.19
C LEU A 84 11.35 19.15 0.97
N ARG A 85 12.59 19.46 1.39
CA ARG A 85 13.23 18.81 2.56
C ARG A 85 12.41 18.99 3.83
N ALA A 86 11.83 20.17 4.06
CA ALA A 86 10.95 20.44 5.19
C ALA A 86 9.69 19.57 5.16
N ARG A 87 9.01 19.45 4.01
CA ARG A 87 7.84 18.59 3.82
C ARG A 87 8.15 17.12 4.03
N CYS A 88 9.24 16.61 3.44
CA CYS A 88 9.67 15.22 3.63
C CYS A 88 9.99 14.93 5.11
N LYS A 89 10.72 15.82 5.79
CA LYS A 89 11.03 15.71 7.23
C LYS A 89 9.77 15.79 8.12
N ALA A 90 8.79 16.62 7.74
CA ALA A 90 7.53 16.78 8.46
C ALA A 90 6.62 15.55 8.33
N TRP A 91 6.50 14.93 7.15
CA TRP A 91 5.83 13.64 7.05
C TRP A 91 6.61 12.55 7.77
N ALA A 92 7.91 12.38 7.51
CA ALA A 92 8.72 11.32 8.10
C ALA A 92 8.61 11.26 9.63
N ARG A 93 8.44 12.42 10.29
CA ARG A 93 8.20 12.56 11.74
C ARG A 93 6.81 12.14 12.23
N ARG A 94 5.77 12.06 11.37
CA ARG A 94 4.50 11.44 11.76
C ARG A 94 4.78 9.94 12.00
N PRO A 95 4.33 9.35 13.12
CA PRO A 95 4.73 7.98 13.52
C PRO A 95 4.43 6.93 12.44
N THR A 96 3.36 7.11 11.65
CA THR A 96 3.00 6.20 10.55
C THR A 96 3.76 6.44 9.23
N ASN A 97 4.55 7.52 9.05
CA ASN A 97 5.58 7.53 7.98
C ASN A 97 6.83 6.84 8.56
N ALA A 98 7.23 7.18 9.80
CA ALA A 98 8.40 6.61 10.48
C ALA A 98 8.39 5.07 10.55
N ALA A 99 7.30 4.47 11.04
CA ALA A 99 7.18 3.01 11.15
C ALA A 99 7.23 2.30 9.77
N LEU A 100 6.69 2.93 8.73
CA LEU A 100 6.80 2.41 7.35
C LEU A 100 8.21 2.54 6.79
N LEU A 101 8.96 3.61 7.12
CA LEU A 101 10.37 3.75 6.75
C LEU A 101 11.24 2.69 7.42
N VAL A 102 11.02 2.42 8.71
CA VAL A 102 11.73 1.36 9.44
C VAL A 102 11.42 -0.02 8.84
N TRP A 103 10.13 -0.32 8.62
CA TRP A 103 9.72 -1.56 7.96
C TRP A 103 10.32 -1.71 6.54
N LEU A 104 10.30 -0.63 5.74
CA LEU A 104 10.86 -0.63 4.39
C LEU A 104 12.38 -0.83 4.40
N ALA A 105 13.09 -0.29 5.38
CA ALA A 105 14.52 -0.53 5.56
C ALA A 105 14.82 -2.01 5.89
N PHE A 106 14.03 -2.64 6.76
CA PHE A 106 14.16 -4.07 7.05
C PHE A 106 13.83 -4.95 5.84
N VAL A 107 12.78 -4.63 5.08
CA VAL A 107 12.42 -5.35 3.84
C VAL A 107 13.52 -5.18 2.78
N ALA A 108 14.00 -3.96 2.55
CA ALA A 108 15.07 -3.70 1.58
C ALA A 108 16.37 -4.42 1.96
N ALA A 109 16.76 -4.41 3.24
CA ALA A 109 17.93 -5.14 3.73
C ALA A 109 17.76 -6.66 3.58
N GLY A 110 16.59 -7.20 3.91
CA GLY A 110 16.30 -8.64 3.75
C GLY A 110 16.31 -9.09 2.29
N VAL A 111 15.69 -8.32 1.39
CA VAL A 111 15.69 -8.61 -0.06
C VAL A 111 17.10 -8.51 -0.63
N ALA A 112 17.89 -7.49 -0.25
CA ALA A 112 19.28 -7.38 -0.66
C ALA A 112 20.13 -8.55 -0.14
N PHE A 113 19.93 -9.00 1.11
CA PHE A 113 20.63 -10.14 1.67
C PHE A 113 20.29 -11.45 0.94
N VAL A 114 19.02 -11.72 0.65
CA VAL A 114 18.61 -12.87 -0.18
C VAL A 114 19.22 -12.78 -1.58
N PHE A 115 19.19 -11.61 -2.21
CA PHE A 115 19.78 -11.41 -3.54
C PHE A 115 21.30 -11.68 -3.55
N LEU A 116 22.03 -11.20 -2.55
CA LEU A 116 23.48 -11.45 -2.42
C LEU A 116 23.82 -12.93 -2.15
N LEU A 117 22.95 -13.66 -1.45
CA LEU A 117 23.07 -15.12 -1.27
C LEU A 117 22.74 -15.91 -2.54
N MET A 118 21.75 -15.49 -3.32
CA MET A 118 21.34 -16.19 -4.55
C MET A 118 22.22 -15.88 -5.76
N THR A 119 22.91 -14.74 -5.78
CA THR A 119 23.86 -14.36 -6.85
C THR A 119 25.29 -14.85 -6.63
N GLY A 120 25.58 -15.52 -5.49
CA GLY A 120 26.92 -15.94 -5.13
C GLY A 120 27.86 -14.81 -4.69
N ALA A 121 27.37 -13.57 -4.58
CA ALA A 121 28.16 -12.42 -4.16
C ALA A 121 28.69 -12.52 -2.71
N LEU A 122 28.15 -13.47 -1.92
CA LEU A 122 28.61 -13.81 -0.58
C LEU A 122 29.36 -15.16 -0.50
N ASP A 123 29.67 -15.84 -1.61
CA ASP A 123 30.25 -17.19 -1.59
C ASP A 123 31.61 -17.25 -0.88
N SER A 124 32.44 -16.20 -0.98
CA SER A 124 33.70 -16.11 -0.22
C SER A 124 33.51 -16.01 1.30
N ALA A 125 32.33 -15.59 1.77
CA ALA A 125 31.98 -15.49 3.19
C ALA A 125 31.08 -16.65 3.67
N VAL A 126 30.35 -17.28 2.75
CA VAL A 126 29.44 -18.41 3.01
C VAL A 126 29.66 -19.51 1.95
N PRO A 127 30.86 -20.14 1.89
CA PRO A 127 31.22 -21.07 0.81
C PRO A 127 30.39 -22.36 0.82
N ASP A 128 29.93 -22.80 1.98
CA ASP A 128 29.05 -23.96 2.13
C ASP A 128 27.63 -23.66 1.60
N ALA A 129 27.22 -24.44 0.59
CA ALA A 129 25.90 -24.35 -0.03
C ALA A 129 24.75 -24.71 0.92
N ALA A 130 24.95 -25.63 1.88
CA ALA A 130 23.93 -25.97 2.88
C ALA A 130 23.67 -24.78 3.83
N ARG A 131 24.73 -24.09 4.26
CA ARG A 131 24.65 -22.84 5.03
C ARG A 131 24.02 -21.70 4.23
N ARG A 132 24.32 -21.54 2.93
CA ARG A 132 23.61 -20.57 2.07
C ARG A 132 22.11 -20.87 2.01
N ARG A 133 21.72 -22.11 1.70
CA ARG A 133 20.30 -22.52 1.66
C ARG A 133 19.58 -22.25 2.98
N ARG A 134 20.21 -22.57 4.12
CA ARG A 134 19.67 -22.27 5.46
C ARG A 134 19.49 -20.77 5.69
N TRP A 135 20.45 -19.93 5.32
CA TRP A 135 20.31 -18.47 5.45
C TRP A 135 19.21 -17.90 4.53
N THR A 136 19.10 -18.40 3.30
CA THR A 136 18.04 -17.99 2.36
C THR A 136 16.64 -18.35 2.89
N GLU A 137 16.44 -19.55 3.44
CA GLU A 137 15.15 -19.94 4.05
C GLU A 137 14.83 -19.08 5.28
N VAL A 138 15.80 -18.82 6.17
CA VAL A 138 15.60 -17.93 7.34
C VAL A 138 15.26 -16.50 6.89
N ALA A 139 15.96 -15.95 5.90
CA ALA A 139 15.68 -14.62 5.38
C ALA A 139 14.31 -14.53 4.68
N ASN A 140 13.91 -15.57 3.95
CA ASN A 140 12.57 -15.68 3.35
C ASN A 140 11.47 -15.77 4.43
N GLN A 141 11.69 -16.48 5.53
CA GLN A 141 10.77 -16.50 6.68
C GLN A 141 10.64 -15.12 7.35
N VAL A 142 11.74 -14.38 7.52
CA VAL A 142 11.73 -13.01 8.06
C VAL A 142 11.02 -12.04 7.12
N LEU A 143 11.27 -12.10 5.81
CA LEU A 143 10.55 -11.29 4.82
C LEU A 143 9.05 -11.62 4.80
N ASN A 144 8.69 -12.90 4.79
CA ASN A 144 7.30 -13.36 4.93
C ASN A 144 6.62 -12.76 6.17
N ALA A 145 7.28 -12.81 7.33
CA ALA A 145 6.75 -12.22 8.56
C ALA A 145 6.54 -10.70 8.43
N LEU A 146 7.49 -9.97 7.84
CA LEU A 146 7.39 -8.53 7.60
C LEU A 146 6.20 -8.16 6.69
N PHE A 147 6.01 -8.87 5.58
CA PHE A 147 4.85 -8.65 4.69
C PHE A 147 3.53 -9.08 5.32
N THR A 148 3.53 -10.16 6.12
CA THR A 148 2.34 -10.66 6.82
C THR A 148 1.88 -9.69 7.91
N VAL A 149 2.79 -9.13 8.72
CA VAL A 149 2.48 -8.08 9.71
C VAL A 149 1.89 -6.84 9.03
N MET A 150 2.42 -6.46 7.86
CA MET A 150 1.87 -5.36 7.08
C MET A 150 0.42 -5.63 6.62
N CYS A 151 0.13 -6.86 6.17
CA CYS A 151 -1.24 -7.27 5.81
C CYS A 151 -2.16 -7.32 7.03
N VAL A 152 -1.75 -7.89 8.16
CA VAL A 152 -2.53 -7.94 9.41
C VAL A 152 -2.88 -6.54 9.91
N TYR A 153 -1.96 -5.57 9.80
CA TYR A 153 -2.22 -4.17 10.16
C TYR A 153 -3.23 -3.47 9.24
N GLN A 154 -3.19 -3.76 7.93
CA GLN A 154 -4.01 -3.07 6.92
C GLN A 154 -5.39 -3.70 6.70
N HIS A 155 -5.51 -5.03 6.81
CA HIS A 155 -6.71 -5.78 6.45
C HIS A 155 -7.98 -5.35 7.21
N PRO A 156 -7.96 -4.98 8.52
CA PRO A 156 -9.13 -4.43 9.20
C PRO A 156 -9.70 -3.16 8.53
N ARG A 157 -8.83 -2.31 7.95
CA ARG A 157 -9.27 -1.13 7.19
C ARG A 157 -9.87 -1.49 5.84
N LEU A 158 -9.34 -2.50 5.16
CA LEU A 158 -9.93 -3.03 3.93
C LEU A 158 -11.32 -3.63 4.20
N CYS A 159 -11.47 -4.43 5.27
CA CYS A 159 -12.77 -4.92 5.74
C CYS A 159 -13.76 -3.79 6.04
N HIS A 160 -13.30 -2.69 6.66
CA HIS A 160 -14.14 -1.52 6.90
C HIS A 160 -14.58 -0.84 5.59
N HIS A 161 -13.66 -0.59 4.66
CA HIS A 161 -13.98 -0.03 3.35
C HIS A 161 -14.90 -0.95 2.52
N LEU A 162 -14.78 -2.28 2.65
CA LEU A 162 -15.69 -3.25 2.04
C LEU A 162 -17.11 -3.15 2.65
N ALA A 163 -17.23 -2.98 3.97
CA ALA A 163 -18.52 -2.72 4.61
C ALA A 163 -19.15 -1.39 4.17
N LEU A 164 -18.35 -0.35 3.91
CA LEU A 164 -18.82 0.89 3.28
C LEU A 164 -19.30 0.66 1.83
N LEU A 165 -18.62 -0.19 1.05
CA LEU A 165 -19.00 -0.52 -0.34
C LEU A 165 -20.31 -1.32 -0.43
N LEU A 166 -20.58 -2.18 0.56
CA LEU A 166 -21.87 -2.85 0.73
C LEU A 166 -22.98 -1.84 1.09
N ARG A 167 -22.66 -0.79 1.85
CA ARG A 167 -23.59 0.31 2.21
C ARG A 167 -23.79 1.38 1.13
N TRP A 168 -22.99 1.40 0.05
CA TRP A 168 -22.91 2.47 -0.95
C TRP A 168 -24.25 3.09 -1.41
N TRP A 169 -25.30 2.27 -1.60
CA TRP A 169 -26.63 2.75 -2.07
C TRP A 169 -27.55 3.29 -0.96
N ARG A 170 -27.12 3.23 0.30
CA ARG A 170 -27.91 3.57 1.50
C ARG A 170 -27.26 4.70 2.32
N ASP A 171 -26.12 5.22 1.85
CA ASP A 171 -25.20 6.01 2.66
C ASP A 171 -24.26 6.81 1.73
N ASP A 172 -24.67 8.04 1.38
CA ASP A 172 -23.88 8.92 0.51
C ASP A 172 -22.54 9.34 1.15
N ALA A 173 -22.45 9.36 2.49
CA ALA A 173 -21.20 9.63 3.19
C ALA A 173 -20.20 8.49 3.01
N ALA A 174 -20.64 7.23 3.11
CA ALA A 174 -19.83 6.06 2.79
C ALA A 174 -19.36 6.06 1.33
N ALA A 175 -20.24 6.43 0.39
CA ALA A 175 -19.87 6.54 -1.02
C ALA A 175 -18.88 7.70 -1.27
N ALA A 176 -19.04 8.84 -0.59
CA ALA A 176 -18.12 9.98 -0.68
C ALA A 176 -16.74 9.68 -0.08
N GLU A 177 -16.66 8.99 1.06
CA GLU A 177 -15.38 8.55 1.65
C GLU A 177 -14.62 7.62 0.69
N LEU A 178 -15.31 6.62 0.14
CA LEU A 178 -14.69 5.68 -0.80
C LEU A 178 -14.23 6.36 -2.09
N ARG A 179 -15.01 7.30 -2.64
CA ARG A 179 -14.56 8.11 -3.81
C ARG A 179 -13.29 8.89 -3.52
N ALA A 180 -13.19 9.53 -2.35
CA ALA A 180 -12.01 10.32 -1.96
C ALA A 180 -10.73 9.47 -1.79
N VAL A 181 -10.87 8.19 -1.49
CA VAL A 181 -9.76 7.23 -1.37
C VAL A 181 -9.43 6.55 -2.70
N TYR A 182 -10.43 6.21 -3.52
CA TYR A 182 -10.26 5.24 -4.63
C TYR A 182 -10.53 5.76 -6.04
N CYS A 183 -11.23 6.90 -6.21
CA CYS A 183 -11.64 7.39 -7.54
C CYS A 183 -10.82 8.62 -8.01
N LYS A 184 -9.56 8.76 -7.56
CA LYS A 184 -8.78 9.99 -7.76
C LYS A 184 -8.50 10.33 -9.23
N ASN A 185 -8.32 9.33 -10.09
CA ASN A 185 -8.13 9.55 -11.53
C ASN A 185 -9.41 9.21 -12.35
N ALA A 186 -10.47 8.72 -11.70
CA ALA A 186 -11.67 8.15 -12.34
C ALA A 186 -12.94 9.03 -12.25
N ALA A 187 -12.77 10.33 -11.98
CA ALA A 187 -13.87 11.28 -11.83
C ALA A 187 -14.77 11.34 -13.07
N GLY A 188 -16.08 11.10 -12.88
CA GLY A 188 -17.08 11.11 -13.97
C GLY A 188 -17.33 9.75 -14.64
N THR A 189 -16.69 8.66 -14.19
CA THR A 189 -16.99 7.32 -14.73
C THR A 189 -18.37 6.82 -14.27
N ARG A 190 -19.23 6.39 -15.20
CA ARG A 190 -20.60 5.87 -14.90
C ARG A 190 -20.62 4.55 -14.09
N ARG A 191 -19.47 4.09 -13.59
CA ARG A 191 -19.27 2.81 -12.90
C ARG A 191 -18.35 2.91 -11.67
N GLU A 192 -18.24 4.08 -11.03
CA GLU A 192 -17.45 4.30 -9.78
C GLU A 192 -17.55 3.17 -8.75
N ARG A 193 -18.76 2.66 -8.47
CA ARG A 193 -18.95 1.56 -7.50
C ARG A 193 -18.25 0.26 -7.92
N LEU A 194 -18.22 -0.06 -9.22
CA LEU A 194 -17.49 -1.20 -9.76
C LEU A 194 -15.97 -0.95 -9.69
N HIS A 195 -15.53 0.28 -9.97
CA HIS A 195 -14.13 0.69 -9.88
C HIS A 195 -13.58 0.47 -8.46
N VAL A 196 -14.29 0.98 -7.45
CA VAL A 196 -13.93 0.76 -6.03
C VAL A 196 -14.00 -0.73 -5.65
N ALA A 197 -14.96 -1.49 -6.19
CA ALA A 197 -15.07 -2.93 -5.95
C ALA A 197 -13.86 -3.70 -6.49
N VAL A 198 -13.45 -3.47 -7.73
CA VAL A 198 -12.27 -4.12 -8.35
C VAL A 198 -11.02 -3.83 -7.52
N VAL A 199 -10.82 -2.58 -7.11
CA VAL A 199 -9.70 -2.18 -6.25
C VAL A 199 -9.73 -2.90 -4.91
N LEU A 200 -10.85 -2.85 -4.17
CA LEU A 200 -10.95 -3.49 -2.86
C LEU A 200 -10.77 -5.01 -2.93
N LEU A 201 -11.29 -5.66 -3.98
CA LEU A 201 -11.11 -7.10 -4.19
C LEU A 201 -9.65 -7.47 -4.45
N LEU A 202 -8.92 -6.70 -5.28
CA LEU A 202 -7.47 -6.91 -5.49
C LEU A 202 -6.68 -6.74 -4.19
N LEU A 203 -7.00 -5.74 -3.37
CA LEU A 203 -6.33 -5.49 -2.09
C LEU A 203 -6.64 -6.58 -1.05
N HIS A 204 -7.89 -7.07 -0.98
CA HIS A 204 -8.23 -8.22 -0.15
C HIS A 204 -7.51 -9.50 -0.61
N ALA A 205 -7.50 -9.76 -1.92
CA ALA A 205 -6.82 -10.92 -2.49
C ALA A 205 -5.30 -10.87 -2.24
N THR A 206 -4.70 -9.67 -2.20
CA THR A 206 -3.30 -9.47 -1.76
C THR A 206 -3.10 -9.97 -0.32
N CYS A 207 -3.96 -9.57 0.61
CA CYS A 207 -3.87 -10.03 2.01
C CYS A 207 -4.09 -11.55 2.13
N PHE A 208 -5.06 -12.12 1.42
CA PHE A 208 -5.31 -13.57 1.44
C PHE A 208 -4.15 -14.36 0.82
N ALA A 209 -3.54 -13.89 -0.28
CA ALA A 209 -2.34 -14.50 -0.85
C ALA A 209 -1.16 -14.45 0.13
N GLN A 210 -0.96 -13.34 0.85
CA GLN A 210 0.08 -13.25 1.88
C GLN A 210 -0.18 -14.19 3.07
N TYR A 211 -1.44 -14.36 3.50
CA TYR A 211 -1.78 -15.32 4.56
C TYR A 211 -1.57 -16.77 4.12
N ALA A 212 -1.93 -17.12 2.88
CA ALA A 212 -1.66 -18.43 2.29
C ALA A 212 -0.15 -18.68 2.17
N TYR A 213 0.62 -17.71 1.68
CA TYR A 213 2.08 -17.76 1.61
C TYR A 213 2.70 -17.98 3.01
N CYS A 214 2.24 -17.25 4.02
CA CYS A 214 2.70 -17.43 5.39
C CYS A 214 2.35 -18.81 5.96
N ALA A 215 1.14 -19.31 5.69
CA ALA A 215 0.72 -20.66 6.07
C ALA A 215 1.59 -21.75 5.41
N LEU A 216 1.98 -21.60 4.14
CA LEU A 216 2.91 -22.51 3.45
C LEU A 216 4.30 -22.54 4.11
N PHE A 217 4.78 -21.41 4.63
CA PHE A 217 6.05 -21.34 5.35
C PHE A 217 5.98 -21.90 6.79
N TRP A 218 4.80 -22.01 7.39
CA TRP A 218 4.59 -22.63 8.72
C TRP A 218 4.24 -24.12 8.64
N ALA A 219 3.43 -24.52 7.65
CA ALA A 219 2.90 -25.89 7.55
C ALA A 219 3.85 -26.87 6.83
N PHE A 220 4.83 -26.37 6.07
CA PHE A 220 5.74 -27.20 5.28
C PHE A 220 7.22 -26.83 5.50
N SER A 221 8.04 -27.87 5.66
CA SER A 221 9.50 -27.81 5.59
C SER A 221 9.99 -27.34 4.21
N SER A 222 11.22 -26.85 4.15
CA SER A 222 11.90 -26.39 2.93
C SER A 222 11.97 -27.39 1.77
N ASP A 223 11.69 -28.66 2.05
CA ASP A 223 11.85 -29.81 1.14
C ASP A 223 10.51 -30.46 0.78
N THR A 224 9.42 -30.05 1.43
CA THR A 224 8.05 -30.57 1.21
C THR A 224 7.05 -29.48 0.82
N ARG A 225 7.47 -28.21 0.82
CA ARG A 225 6.64 -27.06 0.48
C ARG A 225 6.35 -27.03 -1.03
N PRO A 226 5.08 -26.91 -1.47
CA PRO A 226 4.75 -26.92 -2.89
C PRO A 226 5.15 -25.61 -3.58
N ASP A 227 6.25 -25.63 -4.33
CA ASP A 227 6.83 -24.47 -5.04
C ASP A 227 5.82 -23.73 -5.93
N TRP A 228 4.91 -24.45 -6.60
CA TRP A 228 3.88 -23.84 -7.44
C TRP A 228 2.96 -22.91 -6.64
N ALA A 229 2.64 -23.26 -5.39
CA ALA A 229 1.78 -22.48 -4.52
C ALA A 229 2.54 -21.30 -3.89
N VAL A 230 3.81 -21.52 -3.52
CA VAL A 230 4.75 -20.47 -3.07
C VAL A 230 4.87 -19.39 -4.14
N ASN A 231 5.19 -19.79 -5.38
CA ASN A 231 5.38 -18.89 -6.51
C ASN A 231 4.07 -18.20 -6.91
N PHE A 232 2.93 -18.92 -6.92
CA PHE A 232 1.62 -18.31 -7.18
C PHE A 232 1.27 -17.24 -6.14
N CYS A 233 1.35 -17.55 -4.85
CA CYS A 233 1.00 -16.59 -3.80
C CYS A 233 1.96 -15.39 -3.75
N MET A 234 3.26 -15.59 -4.02
CA MET A 234 4.23 -14.49 -4.15
C MET A 234 3.93 -13.59 -5.35
N ALA A 235 3.79 -14.19 -6.55
CA ALA A 235 3.56 -13.44 -7.78
C ALA A 235 2.22 -12.69 -7.74
N PHE A 236 1.16 -13.34 -7.26
CA PHE A 236 -0.14 -12.70 -7.09
C PHE A 236 -0.11 -11.60 -6.02
N GLY A 237 0.52 -11.86 -4.87
CA GLY A 237 0.68 -10.88 -3.79
C GLY A 237 1.49 -9.64 -4.19
N LEU A 238 2.41 -9.76 -5.16
CA LEU A 238 3.13 -8.62 -5.74
C LEU A 238 2.35 -7.93 -6.87
N ALA A 239 1.67 -8.69 -7.73
CA ALA A 239 0.98 -8.15 -8.91
C ALA A 239 -0.36 -7.47 -8.58
N ALA A 240 -1.17 -8.05 -7.69
CA ALA A 240 -2.48 -7.50 -7.31
C ALA A 240 -2.44 -6.06 -6.75
N PRO A 241 -1.51 -5.65 -5.85
CA PRO A 241 -1.43 -4.27 -5.39
C PRO A 241 -0.94 -3.31 -6.47
N VAL A 242 -0.10 -3.76 -7.41
CA VAL A 242 0.34 -2.96 -8.57
C VAL A 242 -0.79 -2.78 -9.57
N ALA A 243 -1.57 -3.83 -9.85
CA ALA A 243 -2.77 -3.75 -10.68
C ALA A 243 -3.80 -2.78 -10.08
N ALA A 244 -4.03 -2.86 -8.76
CA ALA A 244 -4.88 -1.90 -8.05
C ALA A 244 -4.32 -0.47 -8.14
N ALA A 245 -2.99 -0.28 -8.07
CA ALA A 245 -2.34 1.01 -8.19
C ALA A 245 -2.47 1.66 -9.57
N LEU A 246 -2.37 0.86 -10.64
CA LEU A 246 -2.52 1.32 -12.02
C LEU A 246 -3.99 1.60 -12.41
N TYR A 247 -4.93 1.12 -11.61
CA TYR A 247 -6.37 1.20 -11.89
C TYR A 247 -7.07 2.38 -11.17
N MET A 248 -6.50 2.96 -10.10
CA MET A 248 -7.08 4.06 -9.29
C MET A 248 -6.93 5.47 -9.87
#